data_AF-A0A139XDV2-F1
#
_entry.id   AF-A0A139XDV2-F1
#
_cell.length_a   1.000
_cell.length_b   1.000
_cell.length_c   1.000
_cell.angle_alpha   90.00
_cell.angle_beta   90.00
_cell.angle_gamma   90.00
#
_symmetry.space_group_name_H-M   'P 1'
#
loop_
_entity.id
_entity.type
_entity.pdbx_description
1 polymer ?
#
loop_
_entity_poly.entity_id
_entity_poly.type
_entity_poly.pdbx_seq_one_letter_code
_entity_poly.pdbx_strand_id
1 'polypeptide(L)'
;MLKTSLAEKTYSVENLLNLWLQRFTLHKFSLSITNTLAYDDLLKANSLKGRAITAAKLKDTVLDVNCQMAWIQTKDLYGYIPNILDLNEARRITQFAFRVYRKLLEVYQQHSIDETVHTAEQKTSLPIWGIAELEQLLYELEPILMVFQEQHVISKDWRALGFMTSQLNFSNQLILKRLAPAEKVLLTPYLKFVEEQVAMPWQRVCNSAAQHEQNSPMIALVEQMLPESENVARTVYRRLTELLPNYQSRRGALTHPGITHSCLRDMNMFQAYLWLCLLERSVAPMKHELLPLCVMVVQGVEIPWELTEQWCQILGEEIASRIQPEQRDILRPYTQALQQIFFEERERLRFPLAIEVDAADSPVSN
;
A
#
# COMPACT_ATOMS: atom_id res chain seq x y z
N MET A 1 -0.49 8.00 -9.77
CA MET A 1 -0.35 9.32 -9.13
C MET A 1 -1.74 9.94 -8.96
N LEU A 2 -2.05 10.46 -7.77
CA LEU A 2 -3.32 11.13 -7.46
C LEU A 2 -3.51 12.30 -8.45
N LYS A 3 -4.39 12.11 -9.43
CA LYS A 3 -4.90 13.20 -10.27
C LYS A 3 -6.40 13.21 -10.04
N THR A 4 -6.83 14.03 -9.11
CA THR A 4 -8.26 14.35 -8.93
C THR A 4 -8.36 15.79 -8.50
N SER A 5 -8.68 16.62 -9.48
CA SER A 5 -9.58 17.72 -9.20
C SER A 5 -10.82 17.68 -10.10
N LEU A 6 -10.98 16.66 -10.94
CA LEU A 6 -12.09 16.49 -11.90
C LEU A 6 -12.30 15.00 -12.25
N ALA A 7 -12.43 14.11 -11.25
CA ALA A 7 -13.01 12.80 -11.57
C ALA A 7 -14.46 13.03 -12.01
N GLU A 8 -14.85 12.50 -13.17
CA GLU A 8 -16.26 12.51 -13.56
C GLU A 8 -17.05 11.75 -12.49
N LYS A 9 -18.08 12.39 -11.93
CA LYS A 9 -19.01 11.75 -10.99
C LYS A 9 -19.88 10.76 -11.75
N THR A 10 -19.30 9.61 -12.06
CA THR A 10 -20.01 8.45 -12.62
C THR A 10 -20.27 7.45 -11.50
N TYR A 11 -21.33 6.66 -11.66
CA TYR A 11 -21.66 5.60 -10.70
C TYR A 11 -20.47 4.66 -10.46
N SER A 12 -19.75 4.26 -11.51
CA SER A 12 -18.63 3.32 -11.38
C SER A 12 -17.47 3.89 -10.58
N VAL A 13 -17.18 5.19 -10.72
CA VAL A 13 -16.15 5.87 -9.91
C VAL A 13 -16.56 5.89 -8.44
N GLU A 14 -17.79 6.32 -8.16
CA GLU A 14 -18.31 6.42 -6.79
C GLU A 14 -18.43 5.04 -6.13
N ASN A 15 -18.87 4.03 -6.86
CA ASN A 15 -18.98 2.67 -6.36
C ASN A 15 -17.61 2.05 -6.04
N LEU A 16 -16.63 2.16 -6.95
CA LEU A 16 -15.28 1.66 -6.69
C LEU A 16 -14.60 2.41 -5.54
N LEU A 17 -14.80 3.73 -5.45
CA LEU A 17 -14.35 4.51 -4.31
C LEU A 17 -14.94 3.93 -3.02
N ASN A 18 -16.26 3.78 -2.95
CA ASN A 18 -16.96 3.22 -1.79
C ASN A 18 -16.44 1.81 -1.42
N LEU A 19 -16.27 0.91 -2.39
CA LEU A 19 -15.74 -0.43 -2.16
C LEU A 19 -14.29 -0.42 -1.65
N TRP A 20 -13.45 0.46 -2.18
CA TRP A 20 -12.09 0.66 -1.67
C TRP A 20 -12.13 1.20 -0.23
N LEU A 21 -12.96 2.21 0.03
CA LEU A 21 -13.12 2.86 1.33
C LEU A 21 -13.59 1.88 2.43
N GLN A 22 -14.46 0.92 2.10
CA GLN A 22 -14.90 -0.13 3.03
C GLN A 22 -13.75 -0.97 3.61
N ARG A 23 -12.57 -0.98 3.01
CA ARG A 23 -11.36 -1.68 3.52
C ARG A 23 -10.80 -1.06 4.80
N PHE A 24 -11.17 0.18 5.13
CA PHE A 24 -10.69 0.90 6.31
C PHE A 24 -11.70 0.90 7.47
N THR A 25 -12.70 0.01 7.43
CA THR A 25 -13.66 -0.20 8.52
C THR A 25 -13.08 -1.15 9.59
N LEU A 26 -13.26 -0.85 10.88
CA LEU A 26 -12.65 -1.58 12.01
C LEU A 26 -13.10 -3.03 12.11
N HIS A 27 -14.31 -3.37 11.64
CA HIS A 27 -14.77 -4.76 11.60
C HIS A 27 -13.76 -5.68 10.89
N LYS A 28 -13.05 -5.19 9.86
CA LYS A 28 -12.02 -5.96 9.14
C LYS A 28 -10.67 -6.06 9.88
N PHE A 29 -10.38 -5.16 10.82
CA PHE A 29 -9.16 -5.19 11.64
C PHE A 29 -9.34 -5.96 12.96
N SER A 30 -10.59 -6.31 13.28
CA SER A 30 -11.04 -6.71 14.62
C SER A 30 -10.65 -8.12 15.06
N LEU A 31 -10.30 -9.04 14.15
CA LEU A 31 -10.27 -10.47 14.50
C LEU A 31 -9.05 -10.93 15.33
N SER A 32 -7.94 -10.19 15.39
CA SER A 32 -6.76 -10.62 16.18
C SER A 32 -6.59 -9.86 17.50
N ILE A 33 -7.12 -8.64 17.61
CA ILE A 33 -6.85 -7.75 18.75
C ILE A 33 -8.00 -7.80 19.79
N THR A 34 -9.23 -8.12 19.38
CA THR A 34 -10.41 -8.04 20.25
C THR A 34 -10.49 -9.09 21.35
N ASN A 35 -9.83 -10.25 21.21
CA ASN A 35 -9.89 -11.29 22.24
C ASN A 35 -9.24 -10.88 23.58
N THR A 36 -8.52 -9.73 23.63
CA THR A 36 -7.84 -9.24 24.85
C THR A 36 -8.21 -7.81 25.23
N LEU A 37 -9.07 -7.13 24.48
CA LEU A 37 -9.37 -5.71 24.66
C LEU A 37 -10.75 -5.51 25.28
N ALA A 38 -10.79 -4.85 26.43
CA ALA A 38 -12.05 -4.48 27.06
C ALA A 38 -12.80 -3.47 26.17
N TYR A 39 -14.09 -3.73 25.92
CA TYR A 39 -14.96 -2.85 25.15
C TYR A 39 -14.96 -1.40 25.70
N ASP A 40 -14.90 -1.26 27.03
CA ASP A 40 -14.87 0.03 27.71
C ASP A 40 -13.59 0.84 27.42
N ASP A 41 -12.43 0.18 27.29
CA ASP A 41 -11.18 0.85 26.92
C ASP A 41 -11.26 1.42 25.51
N LEU A 42 -11.94 0.70 24.60
CA LEU A 42 -12.12 1.09 23.22
C LEU A 42 -13.11 2.25 23.09
N LEU A 43 -14.23 2.21 23.83
CA LEU A 43 -15.16 3.33 23.93
C LEU A 43 -14.48 4.59 24.49
N LYS A 44 -13.74 4.44 25.59
CA LYS A 44 -13.01 5.54 26.22
C LYS A 44 -12.00 6.16 25.25
N ALA A 45 -11.23 5.33 24.55
CA ALA A 45 -10.26 5.79 23.55
C ALA A 45 -10.93 6.45 22.33
N ASN A 46 -12.15 6.04 21.96
CA ASN A 46 -12.87 6.58 20.82
C ASN A 46 -13.59 7.91 21.09
N SER A 47 -13.84 8.26 22.36
CA SER A 47 -14.37 9.57 22.75
C SER A 47 -13.51 10.73 22.24
N LEU A 48 -14.07 11.93 22.04
CA LEU A 48 -13.30 13.13 21.65
C LEU A 48 -12.09 13.34 22.55
N LYS A 49 -12.28 13.17 23.87
CA LYS A 49 -11.20 13.29 24.85
C LYS A 49 -10.16 12.17 24.70
N GLY A 50 -10.58 10.92 24.47
CA GLY A 50 -9.69 9.79 24.23
C GLY A 50 -8.83 9.96 22.97
N ARG A 51 -9.44 10.43 21.88
CA ARG A 51 -8.75 10.73 20.62
C ARG A 51 -7.80 11.91 20.74
N ALA A 52 -8.21 12.98 21.44
CA ALA A 52 -7.33 14.10 21.75
C ALA A 52 -6.13 13.66 22.61
N ILE A 53 -6.33 12.76 23.59
CA ILE A 53 -5.22 12.17 24.38
C ILE A 53 -4.29 11.37 23.48
N THR A 54 -4.83 10.55 22.57
CA THR A 54 -4.04 9.76 21.61
C THR A 54 -3.21 10.66 20.71
N ALA A 55 -3.81 11.70 20.13
CA ALA A 55 -3.11 12.69 19.32
C ALA A 55 -2.04 13.44 20.13
N ALA A 56 -2.33 13.78 21.39
CA ALA A 56 -1.38 14.45 22.28
C ALA A 56 -0.19 13.56 22.72
N LYS A 57 -0.30 12.23 22.65
CA LYS A 57 0.87 11.33 22.80
C LYS A 57 1.81 11.41 21.60
N LEU A 58 1.28 11.78 20.45
CA LEU A 58 1.96 11.91 19.17
C LEU A 58 2.14 13.39 18.79
N LYS A 59 2.41 14.27 19.76
CA LYS A 59 2.72 15.69 19.49
C LYS A 59 3.85 15.84 18.48
N ASP A 60 3.94 17.02 17.87
CA ASP A 60 4.88 17.36 16.79
C ASP A 60 6.31 16.85 17.02
N THR A 61 6.86 16.98 18.24
CA THR A 61 8.21 16.48 18.54
C THR A 61 8.33 14.96 18.43
N VAL A 62 7.32 14.21 18.87
CA VAL A 62 7.32 12.73 18.78
C VAL A 62 7.13 12.30 17.33
N LEU A 63 6.24 12.96 16.59
CA LEU A 63 6.06 12.68 15.16
C LEU A 63 7.31 12.99 14.35
N ASP A 64 7.95 14.13 14.60
CA ASP A 64 9.20 14.49 13.93
C ASP A 64 10.28 13.44 14.22
N VAL A 65 10.52 13.12 15.50
CA VAL A 65 11.48 12.07 15.88
C VAL A 65 11.15 10.73 15.21
N ASN A 66 9.88 10.32 15.18
CA ASN A 66 9.48 9.08 14.51
C ASN A 66 9.76 9.14 13.01
N CYS A 67 9.49 10.26 12.33
CA CYS A 67 9.78 10.43 10.91
C CYS A 67 11.30 10.44 10.64
N GLN A 68 12.11 11.08 11.49
CA GLN A 68 13.57 11.05 11.36
C GLN A 68 14.12 9.63 11.57
N MET A 69 13.62 8.90 12.57
CA MET A 69 14.01 7.51 12.81
C MET A 69 13.59 6.59 11.65
N ALA A 70 12.39 6.78 11.10
CA ALA A 70 11.92 6.06 9.94
C ALA A 70 12.81 6.32 8.71
N TRP A 71 13.34 7.54 8.57
CA TRP A 71 14.29 7.86 7.51
C TRP A 71 15.58 7.07 7.66
N ILE A 72 16.15 7.02 8.88
CA ILE A 72 17.35 6.24 9.15
C ILE A 72 17.13 4.76 8.80
N GLN A 73 15.99 4.18 9.21
CA GLN A 73 15.63 2.79 8.90
C GLN A 73 15.41 2.55 7.40
N THR A 74 14.84 3.51 6.70
CA THR A 74 14.66 3.46 5.24
C THR A 74 16.01 3.53 4.53
N LYS A 75 16.89 4.43 4.96
CA LYS A 75 18.25 4.53 4.41
C LYS A 75 19.05 3.26 4.64
N ASP A 76 18.94 2.65 5.82
CA ASP A 76 19.60 1.39 6.15
C ASP A 76 19.11 0.25 5.24
N LEU A 77 17.79 0.13 5.04
CA LEU A 77 17.20 -0.82 4.09
C LEU A 77 17.79 -0.71 2.68
N TYR A 78 18.00 0.52 2.23
CA TYR A 78 18.43 0.83 0.88
C TYR A 78 19.93 1.12 0.77
N GLY A 79 20.71 0.92 1.84
CA GLY A 79 22.12 1.33 1.91
C GLY A 79 23.03 0.64 0.89
N TYR A 80 22.55 -0.43 0.26
CA TYR A 80 23.24 -1.16 -0.80
C TYR A 80 23.11 -0.51 -2.19
N ILE A 81 22.14 0.39 -2.41
CA ILE A 81 22.04 1.15 -3.66
C ILE A 81 22.68 2.53 -3.42
N PRO A 82 23.80 2.84 -4.06
CA PRO A 82 24.36 4.18 -3.98
C PRO A 82 23.38 5.18 -4.61
N ASN A 83 23.19 6.32 -3.93
CA ASN A 83 22.48 7.49 -4.45
C ASN A 83 21.02 7.24 -4.90
N ILE A 84 20.21 6.47 -4.16
CA ILE A 84 18.75 6.42 -4.44
C ILE A 84 18.12 7.81 -4.31
N LEU A 85 18.47 8.50 -3.23
CA LEU A 85 18.05 9.87 -2.95
C LEU A 85 19.24 10.62 -2.39
N ASP A 86 19.39 11.89 -2.77
CA ASP A 86 20.30 12.77 -2.07
C ASP A 86 19.75 13.12 -0.66
N LEU A 87 20.61 13.67 0.20
CA LEU A 87 20.23 14.03 1.58
C LEU A 87 19.11 15.09 1.64
N ASN A 88 19.08 16.02 0.69
CA ASN A 88 18.06 17.07 0.61
C ASN A 88 16.72 16.49 0.17
N GLU A 89 16.70 15.57 -0.80
CA GLU A 89 15.51 14.87 -1.25
C GLU A 89 14.92 14.01 -0.14
N ALA A 90 15.76 13.22 0.53
CA ALA A 90 15.34 12.41 1.67
C ALA A 90 14.75 13.28 2.78
N ARG A 91 15.43 14.37 3.16
CA ARG A 91 14.94 15.33 4.16
C ARG A 91 13.61 15.95 3.75
N ARG A 92 13.46 16.32 2.47
CA ARG A 92 12.21 16.89 1.93
C ARG A 92 11.06 15.88 2.02
N ILE A 93 11.28 14.63 1.63
CA ILE A 93 10.31 13.53 1.77
C ILE A 93 9.91 13.34 3.24
N THR A 94 10.87 13.30 4.16
CA THR A 94 10.60 13.18 5.60
C THR A 94 9.75 14.34 6.12
N GLN A 95 10.03 15.57 5.69
CA GLN A 95 9.24 16.75 6.08
C GLN A 95 7.80 16.68 5.57
N PHE A 96 7.58 16.23 4.35
CA PHE A 96 6.22 16.05 3.83
C PHE A 96 5.49 14.90 4.51
N ALA A 97 6.16 13.78 4.80
CA ALA A 97 5.59 12.69 5.58
C ALA A 97 5.14 13.18 6.97
N PHE A 98 5.96 13.98 7.66
CA PHE A 98 5.59 14.61 8.93
C PHE A 98 4.30 15.44 8.80
N ARG A 99 4.20 16.28 7.76
CA ARG A 99 3.01 17.11 7.55
C ARG A 99 1.77 16.26 7.29
N VAL A 100 1.88 15.15 6.53
CA VAL A 100 0.80 14.19 6.29
C VAL A 100 0.31 13.61 7.62
N TYR A 101 1.21 13.11 8.47
CA TYR A 101 0.82 12.54 9.76
C TYR A 101 0.23 13.58 10.72
N ARG A 102 0.75 14.82 10.71
CA ARG A 102 0.18 15.88 11.52
C ARG A 102 -1.28 16.15 11.13
N LYS A 103 -1.55 16.32 9.83
CA LYS A 103 -2.91 16.50 9.32
C LYS A 103 -3.79 15.29 9.59
N LEU A 104 -3.25 14.07 9.46
CA LEU A 104 -3.95 12.83 9.80
C LEU A 104 -4.45 12.83 11.24
N LEU A 105 -3.62 13.29 12.19
CA LEU A 105 -4.00 13.38 13.60
C LEU A 105 -5.02 14.48 13.87
N GLU A 106 -4.93 15.62 13.17
CA GLU A 106 -5.93 16.70 13.23
C GLU A 106 -7.31 16.22 12.80
N VAL A 107 -7.37 15.39 11.75
CA VAL A 107 -8.62 14.76 11.33
C VAL A 107 -9.04 13.70 12.35
N TYR A 108 -8.14 12.80 12.73
CA TYR A 108 -8.43 11.72 13.69
C TYR A 108 -9.05 12.22 15.01
N GLN A 109 -8.55 13.33 15.57
CA GLN A 109 -9.05 13.88 16.84
C GLN A 109 -10.47 14.47 16.74
N GLN A 110 -10.90 14.91 15.55
CA GLN A 110 -12.21 15.51 15.33
C GLN A 110 -13.31 14.45 15.20
N HIS A 111 -12.96 13.22 14.83
CA HIS A 111 -13.91 12.17 14.50
C HIS A 111 -14.16 11.24 15.70
N SER A 112 -14.97 11.64 16.67
CA SER A 112 -15.54 10.66 17.62
C SER A 112 -16.90 10.19 17.15
N ILE A 113 -17.21 8.91 17.36
CA ILE A 113 -18.59 8.45 17.18
C ILE A 113 -19.37 8.87 18.43
N ASP A 114 -20.45 9.62 18.21
CA ASP A 114 -21.31 10.13 19.27
C ASP A 114 -22.01 8.97 19.99
N GLU A 115 -22.06 9.02 21.34
CA GLU A 115 -22.66 7.98 22.20
C GLU A 115 -24.18 7.82 21.97
N THR A 116 -24.81 8.73 21.20
CA THR A 116 -26.26 8.88 21.06
C THR A 116 -26.94 7.84 20.16
N VAL A 117 -26.19 7.02 19.41
CA VAL A 117 -26.78 5.95 18.57
C VAL A 117 -26.96 4.63 19.34
N HIS A 118 -26.45 4.52 20.56
CA HIS A 118 -26.57 3.30 21.37
C HIS A 118 -27.67 3.41 22.45
N THR A 119 -28.89 3.70 22.02
CA THR A 119 -30.08 3.35 22.83
C THR A 119 -30.29 1.84 22.83
N ALA A 120 -29.83 1.23 23.92
CA ALA A 120 -30.39 0.07 24.64
C ALA A 120 -30.45 -1.35 24.03
N GLU A 121 -30.36 -1.62 22.72
CA GLU A 121 -30.74 -2.99 22.26
C GLU A 121 -29.69 -3.88 21.59
N GLN A 122 -28.46 -3.43 21.32
CA GLN A 122 -27.44 -4.31 20.72
C GLN A 122 -26.06 -4.16 21.40
N LYS A 123 -25.90 -4.85 22.54
CA LYS A 123 -24.59 -5.03 23.21
C LYS A 123 -23.75 -6.19 22.64
N THR A 124 -24.22 -6.86 21.58
CA THR A 124 -23.61 -8.08 21.05
C THR A 124 -22.90 -7.91 19.70
N SER A 125 -23.13 -6.80 18.99
CA SER A 125 -22.36 -6.43 17.81
C SER A 125 -21.43 -5.27 18.15
N LEU A 126 -20.12 -5.47 17.92
CA LEU A 126 -19.20 -4.34 17.85
C LEU A 126 -19.79 -3.35 16.82
N PRO A 127 -19.95 -2.07 17.14
CA PRO A 127 -20.43 -1.10 16.18
C PRO A 127 -19.50 -1.12 14.96
N ILE A 128 -20.00 -0.69 13.79
CA ILE A 128 -19.15 -0.43 12.62
C ILE A 128 -18.29 0.78 12.97
N TRP A 129 -17.29 0.58 13.81
CA TRP A 129 -16.26 1.55 14.07
C TRP A 129 -15.40 1.61 12.82
N GLY A 130 -14.93 2.79 12.45
CA GLY A 130 -14.18 3.01 11.22
C GLY A 130 -13.85 4.48 11.09
N ILE A 131 -13.37 4.87 9.91
CA ILE A 131 -13.31 6.29 9.57
C ILE A 131 -14.75 6.68 9.24
N ALA A 132 -15.46 7.25 10.23
CA ALA A 132 -16.91 7.52 10.15
C ALA A 132 -17.29 8.50 9.03
N GLU A 133 -16.34 9.36 8.62
CA GLU A 133 -16.50 10.35 7.55
C GLU A 133 -15.27 10.27 6.62
N LEU A 134 -15.09 9.12 5.99
CA LEU A 134 -13.91 8.81 5.17
C LEU A 134 -13.80 9.69 3.91
N GLU A 135 -14.92 10.19 3.39
CA GLU A 135 -14.94 11.23 2.35
C GLU A 135 -14.32 12.54 2.85
N GLN A 136 -14.61 12.93 4.10
CA GLN A 136 -13.98 14.09 4.74
C GLN A 136 -12.49 13.84 4.99
N LEU A 137 -12.10 12.65 5.43
CA LEU A 137 -10.68 12.29 5.54
C LEU A 137 -9.97 12.42 4.19
N LEU A 138 -10.59 11.92 3.12
CA LEU A 138 -10.03 12.02 1.77
C LEU A 138 -9.92 13.47 1.34
N TYR A 139 -10.97 14.27 1.50
CA TYR A 139 -10.98 15.70 1.19
C TYR A 139 -9.91 16.50 1.96
N GLU A 140 -9.78 16.26 3.26
CA GLU A 140 -8.84 16.97 4.14
C GLU A 140 -7.38 16.57 3.90
N LEU A 141 -7.12 15.32 3.49
CA LEU A 141 -5.77 14.81 3.24
C LEU A 141 -5.33 14.89 1.78
N GLU A 142 -6.25 14.97 0.83
CA GLU A 142 -5.94 14.94 -0.60
C GLU A 142 -4.89 15.98 -1.00
N PRO A 143 -5.02 17.28 -0.65
CA PRO A 143 -4.04 18.28 -1.07
C PRO A 143 -2.62 17.96 -0.59
N ILE A 144 -2.50 17.46 0.64
CA ILE A 144 -1.19 17.17 1.24
C ILE A 144 -0.61 15.84 0.74
N LEU A 145 -1.45 14.84 0.49
CA LEU A 145 -1.05 13.57 -0.10
C LEU A 145 -0.61 13.75 -1.56
N MET A 146 -1.28 14.61 -2.33
CA MET A 146 -0.86 14.96 -3.68
C MET A 146 0.54 15.56 -3.70
N VAL A 147 0.80 16.57 -2.87
CA VAL A 147 2.13 17.20 -2.77
C VAL A 147 3.19 16.21 -2.28
N PHE A 148 2.83 15.32 -1.34
CA PHE A 148 3.73 14.26 -0.90
C PHE A 148 4.06 13.32 -2.04
N GLN A 149 3.06 12.85 -2.80
CA GLN A 149 3.28 12.01 -3.97
C GLN A 149 4.13 12.71 -5.03
N GLU A 150 3.91 13.99 -5.34
CA GLU A 150 4.73 14.75 -6.30
C GLU A 150 6.23 14.71 -6.03
N GLN A 151 6.65 14.40 -4.79
CA GLN A 151 8.07 14.26 -4.47
C GLN A 151 8.76 13.14 -5.28
N HIS A 152 8.08 12.04 -5.65
CA HIS A 152 8.71 11.01 -6.49
C HIS A 152 8.93 11.51 -7.92
N VAL A 153 8.02 12.32 -8.45
CA VAL A 153 8.16 12.92 -9.80
C VAL A 153 9.29 13.94 -9.81
N ILE A 154 9.38 14.79 -8.78
CA ILE A 154 10.45 15.78 -8.63
C ILE A 154 11.82 15.11 -8.59
N SER A 155 11.91 13.94 -7.94
CA SER A 155 13.14 13.17 -7.83
C SER A 155 13.58 12.55 -9.17
N LYS A 156 12.71 12.56 -10.20
CA LYS A 156 12.94 11.98 -11.54
C LYS A 156 13.36 10.51 -11.51
N ASP A 157 13.07 9.83 -10.40
CA ASP A 157 13.48 8.47 -10.13
C ASP A 157 12.34 7.73 -9.41
N TRP A 158 11.83 6.69 -10.07
CA TRP A 158 10.76 5.85 -9.53
C TRP A 158 11.15 5.16 -8.22
N ARG A 159 12.44 5.00 -7.95
CA ARG A 159 12.95 4.46 -6.68
C ARG A 159 12.61 5.35 -5.48
N ALA A 160 12.42 6.65 -5.71
CA ALA A 160 11.95 7.58 -4.68
C ALA A 160 10.59 7.16 -4.09
N LEU A 161 9.70 6.59 -4.89
CA LEU A 161 8.39 6.11 -4.41
C LEU A 161 8.54 4.91 -3.46
N GLY A 162 9.48 4.00 -3.74
CA GLY A 162 9.79 2.89 -2.85
C GLY A 162 10.41 3.34 -1.52
N PHE A 163 11.24 4.39 -1.55
CA PHE A 163 11.71 5.06 -0.34
C PHE A 163 10.55 5.69 0.45
N MET A 164 9.66 6.43 -0.22
CA MET A 164 8.51 7.09 0.42
C MET A 164 7.57 6.09 1.11
N THR A 165 7.26 4.98 0.44
CA THR A 165 6.39 3.94 1.02
C THR A 165 7.05 3.23 2.21
N SER A 166 8.37 2.98 2.15
CA SER A 166 9.14 2.44 3.28
C SER A 166 9.21 3.43 4.46
N GLN A 167 9.40 4.72 4.17
CA GLN A 167 9.36 5.80 5.15
C GLN A 167 8.03 5.82 5.92
N LEU A 168 6.91 5.71 5.21
CA LEU A 168 5.58 5.66 5.84
C LEU A 168 5.40 4.38 6.67
N ASN A 169 5.79 3.21 6.15
CA ASN A 169 5.69 1.95 6.89
C ASN A 169 6.47 2.00 8.21
N PHE A 170 7.71 2.46 8.19
CA PHE A 170 8.51 2.61 9.41
C PHE A 170 7.94 3.67 10.36
N SER A 171 7.43 4.78 9.82
CA SER A 171 6.76 5.81 10.63
C SER A 171 5.51 5.24 11.31
N ASN A 172 4.67 4.48 10.60
CA ASN A 172 3.50 3.79 11.14
C ASN A 172 3.89 2.85 12.29
N GLN A 173 4.94 2.04 12.10
CA GLN A 173 5.43 1.13 13.15
C GLN A 173 5.90 1.88 14.40
N LEU A 174 6.64 2.98 14.23
CA LEU A 174 7.12 3.80 15.35
C LEU A 174 5.99 4.53 16.07
N ILE A 175 4.98 5.02 15.33
CA ILE A 175 3.75 5.59 15.88
C ILE A 175 3.02 4.55 16.72
N LEU A 176 2.72 3.37 16.15
CA LEU A 176 1.96 2.32 16.83
C LEU A 176 2.67 1.77 18.07
N LYS A 177 4.01 1.80 18.12
CA LYS A 177 4.78 1.40 19.32
C LYS A 177 4.52 2.29 20.53
N ARG A 178 4.05 3.53 20.34
CA ARG A 178 3.79 4.51 21.41
C ARG A 178 2.38 4.44 22.00
N LEU A 179 1.50 3.65 21.38
CA LEU A 179 0.07 3.67 21.67
C LEU A 179 -0.37 2.46 22.50
N ALA A 180 -1.42 2.67 23.29
CA ALA A 180 -2.12 1.59 23.98
C ALA A 180 -2.92 0.74 22.97
N PRO A 181 -3.29 -0.52 23.31
CA PRO A 181 -3.99 -1.41 22.39
C PRO A 181 -5.25 -0.80 21.75
N ALA A 182 -6.12 -0.16 22.54
CA ALA A 182 -7.33 0.49 22.03
C ALA A 182 -7.01 1.62 21.02
N GLU A 183 -5.99 2.42 21.32
CA GLU A 183 -5.54 3.52 20.47
C GLU A 183 -4.96 2.99 19.16
N LYS A 184 -4.20 1.88 19.21
CA LYS A 184 -3.70 1.20 18.00
C LYS A 184 -4.84 0.73 17.11
N VAL A 185 -5.87 0.10 17.70
CA VAL A 185 -7.05 -0.35 16.95
C VAL A 185 -7.68 0.83 16.22
N LEU A 186 -7.94 1.94 16.92
CA LEU A 186 -8.61 3.11 16.35
C LEU A 186 -7.79 3.87 15.31
N LEU A 187 -6.46 3.96 15.48
CA LEU A 187 -5.60 4.75 14.59
C LEU A 187 -5.11 3.95 13.36
N THR A 188 -5.03 2.61 13.45
CA THR A 188 -4.51 1.76 12.36
C THR A 188 -5.22 1.97 11.02
N PRO A 189 -6.56 2.11 10.94
CA PRO A 189 -7.23 2.35 9.66
C PRO A 189 -6.77 3.63 8.97
N TYR A 190 -6.54 4.71 9.74
CA TYR A 190 -6.06 6.00 9.24
C TYR A 190 -4.63 5.88 8.69
N LEU A 191 -3.76 5.15 9.40
CA LEU A 191 -2.38 4.89 8.96
C LEU A 191 -2.33 4.02 7.70
N LYS A 192 -3.18 2.98 7.62
CA LYS A 192 -3.30 2.11 6.45
C LYS A 192 -3.84 2.88 5.24
N PHE A 193 -4.81 3.78 5.45
CA PHE A 193 -5.34 4.64 4.39
C PHE A 193 -4.22 5.48 3.75
N VAL A 194 -3.41 6.17 4.56
CA VAL A 194 -2.28 6.96 4.07
C VAL A 194 -1.26 6.09 3.33
N GLU A 195 -0.93 4.92 3.90
CA GLU A 195 0.03 3.99 3.27
C GLU A 195 -0.47 3.49 1.91
N GLU A 196 -1.73 3.04 1.81
CA GLU A 196 -2.30 2.57 0.55
C GLU A 196 -2.45 3.70 -0.47
N GLN A 197 -2.87 4.89 -0.04
CA GLN A 197 -2.98 6.05 -0.93
C GLN A 197 -1.65 6.38 -1.60
N VAL A 198 -0.53 6.27 -0.89
CA VAL A 198 0.80 6.55 -1.44
C VAL A 198 1.36 5.38 -2.22
N ALA A 199 1.16 4.14 -1.75
CA ALA A 199 1.77 2.96 -2.35
C ALA A 199 1.06 2.45 -3.60
N MET A 200 -0.25 2.69 -3.73
CA MET A 200 -1.09 2.03 -4.73
C MET A 200 -1.81 3.06 -5.60
N PRO A 201 -2.04 2.76 -6.90
CA PRO A 201 -2.69 3.69 -7.82
C PRO A 201 -4.22 3.70 -7.70
N TRP A 202 -4.79 3.53 -6.50
CA TRP A 202 -6.24 3.30 -6.32
C TRP A 202 -7.12 4.39 -6.90
N GLN A 203 -6.70 5.65 -6.78
CA GLN A 203 -7.47 6.75 -7.37
C GLN A 203 -7.44 6.72 -8.90
N ARG A 204 -6.31 6.31 -9.51
CA ARG A 204 -6.23 6.11 -10.97
C ARG A 204 -7.07 4.91 -11.40
N VAL A 205 -7.16 3.85 -10.60
CA VAL A 205 -8.10 2.74 -10.81
C VAL A 205 -9.53 3.29 -10.82
N CYS A 206 -9.93 4.07 -9.82
CA CYS A 206 -11.26 4.68 -9.77
C CYS A 206 -11.51 5.59 -10.97
N ASN A 207 -10.57 6.47 -11.33
CA ASN A 207 -10.72 7.37 -12.48
C ASN A 207 -10.80 6.62 -13.82
N SER A 208 -10.04 5.53 -13.97
CA SER A 208 -10.07 4.71 -15.19
C SER A 208 -11.41 4.02 -15.37
N ALA A 209 -12.16 3.81 -14.28
CA ALA A 209 -13.50 3.25 -14.35
C ALA A 209 -14.52 4.18 -15.04
N ALA A 210 -14.30 5.50 -15.02
CA ALA A 210 -15.15 6.45 -15.73
C ALA A 210 -15.16 6.22 -17.26
N GLN A 211 -14.13 5.57 -17.80
CA GLN A 211 -13.99 5.28 -19.23
C GLN A 211 -14.81 4.06 -19.68
N HIS A 212 -15.54 3.41 -18.78
CA HIS A 212 -16.31 2.22 -19.07
C HIS A 212 -17.78 2.44 -18.77
N GLU A 213 -18.64 1.71 -19.50
CA GLU A 213 -20.06 1.64 -19.18
C GLU A 213 -20.26 0.96 -17.82
N GLN A 214 -21.29 1.42 -17.09
CA GLN A 214 -21.61 0.96 -15.72
C GLN A 214 -21.71 -0.56 -15.60
N ASN A 215 -22.25 -1.23 -16.63
CA ASN A 215 -22.45 -2.68 -16.63
C ASN A 215 -21.40 -3.42 -17.47
N SER A 216 -20.28 -2.77 -17.79
CA SER A 216 -19.23 -3.44 -18.55
C SER A 216 -18.66 -4.63 -17.76
N PRO A 217 -18.31 -5.73 -18.44
CA PRO A 217 -17.71 -6.90 -17.76
C PRO A 217 -16.42 -6.59 -16.99
N MET A 218 -15.66 -5.57 -17.41
CA MET A 218 -14.44 -5.13 -16.73
C MET A 218 -14.75 -4.47 -15.39
N ILE A 219 -15.75 -3.58 -15.34
CA ILE A 219 -16.19 -2.93 -14.10
C ILE A 219 -16.74 -3.96 -13.12
N ALA A 220 -17.65 -4.82 -13.58
CA ALA A 220 -18.24 -5.86 -12.73
C ALA A 220 -17.17 -6.77 -12.10
N LEU A 221 -16.12 -7.10 -12.86
CA LEU A 221 -14.98 -7.88 -12.37
C LEU A 221 -14.19 -7.14 -11.28
N VAL A 222 -13.88 -5.85 -11.48
CA VAL A 222 -13.16 -5.05 -10.49
C VAL A 222 -14.00 -4.83 -9.23
N GLU A 223 -15.30 -4.56 -9.37
CA GLU A 223 -16.24 -4.41 -8.26
C GLU A 223 -16.33 -5.69 -7.41
N GLN A 224 -16.35 -6.86 -8.06
CA GLN A 224 -16.33 -8.16 -7.39
C GLN A 224 -15.02 -8.39 -6.62
N MET A 225 -13.87 -8.05 -7.21
CA MET A 225 -12.56 -8.43 -6.68
C MET A 225 -11.96 -7.44 -5.68
N LEU A 226 -12.38 -6.17 -5.72
CA LEU A 226 -11.85 -5.14 -4.84
C LEU A 226 -12.09 -5.42 -3.34
N PRO A 227 -13.30 -5.88 -2.91
CA PRO A 227 -13.53 -6.30 -1.53
C PRO A 227 -12.71 -7.51 -1.10
N GLU A 228 -12.39 -8.40 -2.05
CA GLU A 228 -11.67 -9.66 -1.82
C GLU A 228 -10.14 -9.51 -1.79
N SER A 229 -9.60 -8.33 -2.12
CA SER A 229 -8.16 -8.15 -2.33
C SER A 229 -7.31 -8.55 -1.12
N GLU A 230 -7.77 -8.25 0.09
CA GLU A 230 -7.08 -8.62 1.33
C GLU A 230 -7.15 -10.14 1.60
N ASN A 231 -8.26 -10.79 1.26
CA ASN A 231 -8.41 -12.24 1.40
C ASN A 231 -7.52 -12.97 0.39
N VAL A 232 -7.46 -12.48 -0.85
CA VAL A 232 -6.53 -12.97 -1.88
C VAL A 232 -5.09 -12.84 -1.37
N ALA A 233 -4.69 -11.65 -0.90
CA ALA A 233 -3.35 -11.42 -0.36
C ALA A 233 -3.01 -12.40 0.77
N ARG A 234 -3.91 -12.62 1.73
CA ARG A 234 -3.68 -13.57 2.83
C ARG A 234 -3.55 -15.01 2.35
N THR A 235 -4.39 -15.45 1.40
CA THR A 235 -4.33 -16.80 0.86
C THR A 235 -3.03 -17.05 0.08
N VAL A 236 -2.65 -16.11 -0.80
CA VAL A 236 -1.41 -16.20 -1.58
C VAL A 236 -0.21 -16.19 -0.63
N TYR A 237 -0.21 -15.29 0.36
CA TYR A 237 0.86 -15.21 1.36
C TYR A 237 1.01 -16.53 2.14
N ARG A 238 -0.10 -17.11 2.61
CA ARG A 238 -0.09 -18.41 3.29
C ARG A 238 0.49 -19.50 2.38
N ARG A 239 0.02 -19.61 1.13
CA ARG A 239 0.54 -20.60 0.16
C ARG A 239 2.05 -20.42 -0.05
N LEU A 240 2.53 -19.18 -0.17
CA LEU A 240 3.97 -18.91 -0.29
C LEU A 240 4.75 -19.34 0.95
N THR A 241 4.25 -19.07 2.17
CA THR A 241 4.92 -19.50 3.40
C THR A 241 4.97 -21.03 3.55
N GLU A 242 3.96 -21.74 3.04
CA GLU A 242 3.92 -23.20 3.02
C GLU A 242 4.89 -23.79 2.00
N LEU A 243 5.04 -23.15 0.84
CA LEU A 243 6.01 -23.55 -0.20
C LEU A 243 7.46 -23.25 0.20
N LEU A 244 7.68 -22.25 1.05
CA LEU A 244 8.99 -21.73 1.41
C LEU A 244 9.21 -21.68 2.93
N PRO A 245 9.05 -22.80 3.66
CA PRO A 245 9.00 -22.81 5.12
C PRO A 245 10.32 -22.37 5.77
N ASN A 246 11.44 -22.53 5.05
CA ASN A 246 12.79 -22.23 5.53
C ASN A 246 13.37 -20.93 4.94
N TYR A 247 12.60 -20.18 4.16
CA TYR A 247 13.12 -18.97 3.52
C TYR A 247 13.34 -17.85 4.55
N GLN A 248 14.53 -17.24 4.50
CA GLN A 248 14.91 -16.09 5.29
C GLN A 248 15.49 -15.02 4.38
N SER A 249 14.96 -13.81 4.50
CA SER A 249 15.55 -12.60 3.90
C SER A 249 16.55 -11.97 4.88
N ARG A 250 17.24 -10.91 4.45
CA ARG A 250 18.04 -10.05 5.36
C ARG A 250 17.27 -9.53 6.57
N ARG A 251 15.94 -9.42 6.47
CA ARG A 251 15.05 -8.94 7.54
C ARG A 251 14.51 -10.06 8.43
N GLY A 252 14.87 -11.31 8.15
CA GLY A 252 14.39 -12.50 8.86
C GLY A 252 13.46 -13.39 8.03
N ALA A 253 12.83 -14.35 8.71
CA ALA A 253 11.88 -15.30 8.14
C ALA A 253 10.57 -14.63 7.72
N LEU A 254 9.84 -15.22 6.76
CA LEU A 254 8.54 -14.69 6.30
C LEU A 254 7.57 -14.48 7.46
N THR A 255 7.58 -15.36 8.46
CA THR A 255 6.75 -15.29 9.66
C THR A 255 6.99 -14.06 10.55
N HIS A 256 8.05 -13.28 10.31
CA HIS A 256 8.30 -12.05 11.05
C HIS A 256 7.21 -10.99 10.75
N PRO A 257 6.58 -10.37 11.77
CA PRO A 257 5.43 -9.48 11.56
C PRO A 257 5.67 -8.31 10.59
N GLY A 258 6.87 -7.72 10.60
CA GLY A 258 7.23 -6.64 9.68
C GLY A 258 7.40 -7.10 8.22
N ILE A 259 7.81 -8.35 8.01
CA ILE A 259 7.89 -8.95 6.68
C ILE A 259 6.48 -9.31 6.21
N THR A 260 5.69 -9.97 7.06
CA THR A 260 4.28 -10.28 6.78
C THR A 260 3.50 -9.02 6.35
N HIS A 261 3.60 -7.91 7.08
CA HIS A 261 2.95 -6.64 6.71
C HIS A 261 3.39 -6.14 5.33
N SER A 262 4.70 -6.11 5.09
CA SER A 262 5.27 -5.64 3.81
C SER A 262 4.81 -6.52 2.65
N CYS A 263 4.80 -7.84 2.83
CA CYS A 263 4.35 -8.78 1.80
C CYS A 263 2.86 -8.62 1.48
N LEU A 264 2.00 -8.52 2.49
CA LEU A 264 0.56 -8.32 2.27
C LEU A 264 0.26 -6.99 1.58
N ARG A 265 0.97 -5.92 1.95
CA ARG A 265 0.90 -4.63 1.25
C ARG A 265 1.29 -4.78 -0.21
N ASP A 266 2.41 -5.43 -0.50
CA ASP A 266 2.89 -5.61 -1.86
C ASP A 266 1.91 -6.46 -2.68
N MET A 267 1.27 -7.49 -2.10
CA MET A 267 0.20 -8.25 -2.78
C MET A 267 -1.00 -7.39 -3.14
N ASN A 268 -1.42 -6.49 -2.24
CA ASN A 268 -2.49 -5.55 -2.53
C ASN A 268 -2.08 -4.56 -3.62
N MET A 269 -0.82 -4.14 -3.68
CA MET A 269 -0.28 -3.28 -4.73
C MET A 269 -0.28 -3.98 -6.10
N PHE A 270 0.17 -5.23 -6.18
CA PHE A 270 0.11 -6.02 -7.43
C PHE A 270 -1.32 -6.15 -7.95
N GLN A 271 -2.29 -6.40 -7.07
CA GLN A 271 -3.71 -6.43 -7.43
C GLN A 271 -4.20 -5.07 -7.94
N ALA A 272 -3.83 -3.96 -7.29
CA ALA A 272 -4.20 -2.62 -7.74
C ALA A 272 -3.68 -2.32 -9.15
N TYR A 273 -2.44 -2.68 -9.45
CA TYR A 273 -1.87 -2.54 -10.80
C TYR A 273 -2.52 -3.47 -11.83
N LEU A 274 -2.93 -4.68 -11.43
CA LEU A 274 -3.67 -5.58 -12.30
C LEU A 274 -5.02 -4.98 -12.71
N TRP A 275 -5.77 -4.42 -11.76
CA TRP A 275 -7.04 -3.73 -12.03
C TRP A 275 -6.85 -2.48 -12.86
N LEU A 276 -5.79 -1.71 -12.61
CA LEU A 276 -5.45 -0.57 -13.43
C LEU A 276 -5.17 -0.98 -14.88
N CYS A 277 -4.37 -2.04 -15.08
CA CYS A 277 -4.06 -2.53 -16.43
C CYS A 277 -5.31 -3.00 -17.17
N LEU A 278 -6.22 -3.69 -16.46
CA LEU A 278 -7.51 -4.12 -16.99
C LEU A 278 -8.36 -2.93 -17.45
N LEU A 279 -8.53 -1.92 -16.60
CA LEU A 279 -9.35 -0.75 -16.90
C LEU A 279 -8.74 0.14 -17.98
N GLU A 280 -7.41 0.29 -18.02
CA GLU A 280 -6.74 1.06 -19.07
C GLU A 280 -6.52 0.26 -20.36
N ARG A 281 -6.89 -1.02 -20.37
CA ARG A 281 -6.66 -1.96 -21.47
C ARG A 281 -5.20 -1.99 -21.93
N SER A 282 -4.27 -1.91 -20.96
CA SER A 282 -2.85 -1.75 -21.21
C SER A 282 -2.02 -2.35 -20.09
N VAL A 283 -0.93 -3.02 -20.43
CA VAL A 283 0.06 -3.54 -19.45
C VAL A 283 1.12 -2.50 -19.08
N ALA A 284 1.03 -1.29 -19.64
CA ALA A 284 1.99 -0.22 -19.42
C ALA A 284 2.21 0.14 -17.94
N PRO A 285 1.17 0.27 -17.08
CA PRO A 285 1.37 0.57 -15.66
C PRO A 285 2.22 -0.50 -14.96
N MET A 286 2.03 -1.76 -15.31
CA MET A 286 2.81 -2.85 -14.74
C MET A 286 4.29 -2.80 -15.17
N LYS A 287 4.55 -2.56 -16.46
CA LYS A 287 5.92 -2.51 -17.01
C LYS A 287 6.70 -1.28 -16.56
N HIS A 288 6.06 -0.11 -16.56
CA HIS A 288 6.76 1.16 -16.38
C HIS A 288 6.70 1.70 -14.94
N GLU A 289 5.81 1.18 -14.09
CA GLU A 289 5.64 1.66 -12.72
C GLU A 289 5.88 0.52 -11.72
N LEU A 290 5.13 -0.59 -11.79
CA LEU A 290 5.25 -1.67 -10.80
C LEU A 290 6.62 -2.40 -10.88
N LEU A 291 7.05 -2.80 -12.08
CA LEU A 291 8.30 -3.54 -12.25
C LEU A 291 9.52 -2.77 -11.69
N PRO A 292 9.76 -1.49 -12.04
CA PRO A 292 10.87 -0.71 -11.45
C PRO A 292 10.84 -0.65 -9.92
N LEU A 293 9.66 -0.54 -9.30
CA LEU A 293 9.52 -0.57 -7.85
C LEU A 293 9.94 -1.91 -7.26
N CYS A 294 9.51 -3.01 -7.89
CA CYS A 294 9.89 -4.35 -7.47
C CYS A 294 11.38 -4.60 -7.63
N VAL A 295 11.99 -4.18 -8.74
CA VAL A 295 13.45 -4.31 -8.95
C VAL A 295 14.22 -3.65 -7.81
N MET A 296 13.83 -2.43 -7.44
CA MET A 296 14.46 -1.68 -6.35
C MET A 296 14.27 -2.34 -4.97
N VAL A 297 13.16 -3.03 -4.71
CA VAL A 297 12.96 -3.69 -3.41
C VAL A 297 13.67 -5.04 -3.39
N VAL A 298 13.40 -5.90 -4.38
CA VAL A 298 13.82 -7.30 -4.44
C VAL A 298 15.35 -7.43 -4.40
N GLN A 299 16.07 -6.59 -5.14
CA GLN A 299 17.54 -6.58 -5.11
C GLN A 299 18.10 -6.24 -3.72
N GLY A 300 17.36 -5.49 -2.90
CA GLY A 300 17.87 -4.96 -1.63
C GLY A 300 17.64 -5.76 -0.40
N VAL A 301 16.48 -6.39 -0.38
CA VAL A 301 16.16 -7.37 0.65
C VAL A 301 16.70 -8.76 0.28
N GLU A 302 17.46 -8.86 -0.83
CA GLU A 302 18.00 -10.10 -1.40
C GLU A 302 16.92 -11.17 -1.55
N ILE A 303 15.74 -10.75 -2.02
CA ILE A 303 14.70 -11.71 -2.35
C ILE A 303 15.09 -12.38 -3.66
N PRO A 304 15.19 -13.73 -3.72
CA PRO A 304 15.39 -14.43 -4.98
C PRO A 304 14.23 -14.10 -5.92
N TRP A 305 14.54 -13.70 -7.14
CA TRP A 305 13.53 -13.37 -8.16
C TRP A 305 12.62 -14.53 -8.50
N GLU A 306 13.11 -15.76 -8.30
CA GLU A 306 12.34 -17.00 -8.28
C GLU A 306 11.07 -16.87 -7.42
N LEU A 307 11.18 -16.23 -6.25
CA LEU A 307 10.07 -16.06 -5.33
C LEU A 307 9.05 -15.06 -5.87
N THR A 308 9.53 -13.99 -6.50
CA THR A 308 8.67 -12.98 -7.13
C THR A 308 7.90 -13.56 -8.32
N GLU A 309 8.51 -14.46 -9.09
CA GLU A 309 7.82 -15.18 -10.17
C GLU A 309 6.75 -16.13 -9.62
N GLN A 310 7.10 -17.00 -8.65
CA GLN A 310 6.14 -17.92 -8.02
C GLN A 310 4.97 -17.16 -7.38
N TRP A 311 5.27 -16.01 -6.76
CA TRP A 311 4.27 -15.11 -6.24
C TRP A 311 3.29 -14.63 -7.31
N CYS A 312 3.78 -14.17 -8.46
CA CYS A 312 2.94 -13.72 -9.57
C CYS A 312 2.04 -14.85 -10.10
N GLN A 313 2.59 -16.06 -10.16
CA GLN A 313 1.83 -17.24 -10.57
C GLN A 313 0.68 -17.53 -9.58
N ILE A 314 1.00 -17.70 -8.30
CA ILE A 314 0.02 -18.04 -7.26
C ILE A 314 -1.05 -16.95 -7.14
N LEU A 315 -0.66 -15.67 -7.28
CA LEU A 315 -1.60 -14.56 -7.30
C LEU A 315 -2.59 -14.66 -8.47
N GLY A 316 -2.10 -14.92 -9.68
CA GLY A 316 -2.94 -15.11 -10.86
C GLY A 316 -3.91 -16.29 -10.71
N GLU A 317 -3.44 -17.41 -10.16
CA GLU A 317 -4.25 -18.60 -9.88
C GLU A 317 -5.35 -18.33 -8.84
N GLU A 318 -5.00 -17.65 -7.74
CA GLU A 318 -5.94 -17.33 -6.66
C GLU A 318 -7.03 -16.36 -7.13
N ILE A 319 -6.70 -15.39 -7.99
CA ILE A 319 -7.70 -14.50 -8.56
C ILE A 319 -8.59 -15.26 -9.54
N ALA A 320 -8.01 -16.10 -10.41
CA ALA A 320 -8.76 -16.88 -11.39
C ALA A 320 -9.74 -17.87 -10.74
N SER A 321 -9.42 -18.41 -9.56
CA SER A 321 -10.28 -19.34 -8.83
C SER A 321 -11.53 -18.67 -8.23
N ARG A 322 -11.52 -17.34 -8.05
CA ARG A 322 -12.60 -16.56 -7.42
C ARG A 322 -13.56 -15.90 -8.41
N ILE A 323 -13.31 -16.04 -9.71
CA ILE A 323 -14.07 -15.39 -10.77
C ILE A 323 -14.73 -16.43 -11.68
N GLN A 324 -15.82 -16.02 -12.34
CA GLN A 324 -16.56 -16.89 -13.25
C GLN A 324 -15.73 -17.22 -14.50
N PRO A 325 -15.96 -18.38 -15.14
CA PRO A 325 -15.22 -18.79 -16.33
C PRO A 325 -15.15 -17.72 -17.42
N GLU A 326 -16.25 -17.01 -17.67
CA GLU A 326 -16.36 -15.96 -18.69
C GLU A 326 -15.50 -14.73 -18.35
N GLN A 327 -15.33 -14.43 -17.07
CA GLN A 327 -14.47 -13.34 -16.59
C GLN A 327 -12.98 -13.71 -16.68
N ARG A 328 -12.64 -15.01 -16.68
CA ARG A 328 -11.24 -15.46 -16.79
C ARG A 328 -10.62 -15.08 -18.12
N ASP A 329 -11.40 -15.16 -19.21
CA ASP A 329 -10.90 -14.79 -20.54
C ASP A 329 -10.56 -13.29 -20.62
N ILE A 330 -11.33 -12.44 -19.93
CA ILE A 330 -11.09 -11.00 -19.84
C ILE A 330 -9.79 -10.72 -19.08
N LEU A 331 -9.56 -11.42 -17.98
CA LEU A 331 -8.42 -11.17 -17.10
C LEU A 331 -7.11 -11.82 -17.58
N ARG A 332 -7.21 -12.95 -18.30
CA ARG A 332 -6.08 -13.78 -18.72
C ARG A 332 -4.92 -13.00 -19.36
N PRO A 333 -5.13 -12.05 -20.30
CA PRO A 333 -4.02 -11.31 -20.91
C PRO A 333 -3.18 -10.56 -19.88
N TYR A 334 -3.80 -10.04 -18.82
CA TYR A 334 -3.12 -9.22 -17.81
C TYR A 334 -2.40 -10.09 -16.77
N THR A 335 -2.97 -11.23 -16.37
CA THR A 335 -2.28 -12.17 -15.47
C THR A 335 -1.13 -12.89 -16.16
N GLN A 336 -1.26 -13.22 -17.45
CA GLN A 336 -0.15 -13.75 -18.25
C GLN A 336 0.94 -12.70 -18.44
N ALA A 337 0.58 -11.45 -18.73
CA ALA A 337 1.56 -10.37 -18.82
C ALA A 337 2.31 -10.17 -17.49
N LEU A 338 1.62 -10.24 -16.35
CA LEU A 338 2.27 -10.17 -15.03
C LEU A 338 3.34 -11.24 -14.85
N GLN A 339 3.02 -12.49 -15.18
CA GLN A 339 3.99 -13.59 -15.10
C GLN A 339 5.16 -13.37 -16.06
N GLN A 340 4.87 -13.02 -17.31
CA GLN A 340 5.87 -12.85 -18.35
C GLN A 340 6.83 -11.70 -18.07
N ILE A 341 6.33 -10.54 -17.63
CA ILE A 341 7.14 -9.35 -17.32
C ILE A 341 8.18 -9.66 -16.23
N PHE A 342 7.74 -10.33 -15.16
CA PHE A 342 8.63 -10.66 -14.04
C PHE A 342 9.59 -11.82 -14.36
N PHE A 343 9.17 -12.75 -15.22
CA PHE A 343 10.05 -13.78 -15.77
C PHE A 343 11.16 -13.18 -16.65
N GLU A 344 10.82 -12.29 -17.58
CA GLU A 344 11.79 -11.60 -18.44
C GLU A 344 12.81 -10.79 -17.63
N GLU A 345 12.35 -10.09 -16.59
CA GLU A 345 13.25 -9.33 -15.71
C GLU A 345 14.21 -10.24 -14.92
N ARG A 346 13.73 -11.40 -14.44
CA ARG A 346 14.58 -12.41 -13.80
C ARG A 346 15.67 -12.90 -14.74
N GLU A 347 15.33 -13.22 -15.98
CA GLU A 347 16.30 -13.69 -16.98
C GLU A 347 17.31 -12.59 -17.33
N ARG A 348 16.87 -11.34 -17.47
CA ARG A 348 17.75 -10.17 -17.67
C ARG A 348 18.76 -10.00 -16.55
N LEU A 349 18.37 -10.25 -15.30
CA LEU A 349 19.25 -10.13 -14.14
C LEU A 349 20.20 -11.32 -13.97
N ARG A 350 19.83 -12.51 -14.46
CA ARG A 350 20.69 -13.70 -14.48
C ARG A 350 21.77 -13.63 -15.56
N PHE A 351 21.46 -12.99 -16.69
CA PHE A 351 22.38 -12.77 -17.79
C PHE A 351 22.46 -11.27 -18.12
N PRO A 352 23.18 -10.47 -17.32
CA PRO A 352 23.38 -9.07 -17.66
C PRO A 352 24.08 -9.03 -19.02
N LEU A 353 23.46 -8.38 -20.01
CA LEU A 353 24.11 -8.13 -21.30
C LEU A 353 25.49 -7.54 -21.01
N ALA A 354 26.53 -8.28 -21.41
CA ALA A 354 27.89 -7.77 -21.37
C ALA A 354 27.88 -6.47 -22.14
N ILE A 355 28.16 -5.36 -21.46
CA ILE A 355 28.38 -4.09 -22.12
C ILE A 355 29.55 -4.34 -23.07
N GLU A 356 29.29 -4.30 -24.37
CA GLU A 356 30.35 -4.16 -25.38
C GLU A 356 31.08 -2.87 -25.04
N VAL A 357 32.20 -3.01 -24.34
CA VAL A 357 33.22 -1.98 -24.31
C VAL A 357 33.78 -1.99 -25.73
N ASP A 358 33.29 -1.05 -26.54
CA ASP A 358 33.91 -0.71 -27.81
C ASP A 358 35.40 -0.51 -27.55
N ALA A 359 36.19 -1.49 -28.00
CA ALA A 359 37.63 -1.43 -28.02
C ALA A 359 38.07 -0.47 -29.13
N ALA A 360 37.85 0.82 -28.91
CA ALA A 360 38.46 1.89 -29.68
C ALA A 360 39.76 2.32 -28.99
N ASP A 361 40.76 1.44 -29.01
CA ASP A 361 42.17 1.83 -28.84
C ASP A 361 43.04 0.82 -29.60
N SER A 362 43.22 1.08 -30.89
CA SER A 362 44.36 0.55 -31.66
C SER A 362 45.51 1.57 -31.58
N PRO A 363 46.75 1.13 -31.37
CA PRO A 363 47.87 2.02 -31.07
C PRO A 363 48.36 2.72 -32.34
N VAL A 364 48.57 4.03 -32.24
CA VAL A 364 49.36 4.78 -33.22
C VAL A 364 50.81 4.35 -33.06
N SER A 365 51.32 3.70 -34.10
CA SER A 365 52.75 3.45 -34.28
C SER A 365 53.42 4.76 -34.66
N ASN A 366 54.49 5.13 -33.96
CA ASN A 366 55.61 5.93 -34.48
C ASN A 366 56.90 5.43 -33.85
#